data_AF-A0A1I3Q1H2-F1
#
_entry.id   AF-A0A1I3Q1H2-F1
#
_cell.length_a   1.000
_cell.length_b   1.000
_cell.length_c   1.000
_cell.angle_alpha   90.00
_cell.angle_beta   90.00
_cell.angle_gamma   90.00
#
_symmetry.space_group_name_H-M   'P 1'
#
loop_
_entity.id
_entity.type
_entity.pdbx_description
1 polymer ?
#
loop_
_entity_poly.entity_id
_entity_poly.type
_entity_poly.pdbx_seq_one_letter_code
_entity_poly.pdbx_strand_id
1 'polypeptide(L)'
;MSEDPLKSLSDMASEAHARIQAAHEHINPVVEVRQGMRNSGIPADVMTIDCLRTRRRITLILHDEQPGVVLYQFITIEKEVGDEFQQLALADMSTDKLFAWIEEYFG
;
A
#
# COMPACT_ATOMS: atom_id res chain seq x y z
N MET A 1 9.97 -0.17 -22.24
CA MET A 1 9.64 0.91 -21.30
C MET A 1 9.69 0.29 -19.94
N SER A 2 10.66 0.67 -19.10
CA SER A 2 10.79 0.11 -17.76
C SER A 2 9.64 0.69 -16.93
N GLU A 3 8.53 -0.03 -16.86
CA GLU A 3 7.44 0.30 -15.95
C GLU A 3 7.99 0.23 -14.54
N ASP A 4 8.02 1.37 -13.87
CA ASP A 4 8.41 1.45 -12.47
C ASP A 4 7.32 0.72 -11.66
N PRO A 5 7.63 -0.42 -11.01
CA PRO A 5 6.67 -1.19 -10.22
C PRO A 5 5.89 -0.34 -9.22
N LEU A 6 6.56 0.67 -8.68
CA LEU A 6 5.98 1.62 -7.74
C LEU A 6 4.97 2.55 -8.38
N LYS A 7 5.22 2.98 -9.62
CA LYS A 7 4.27 3.79 -10.38
C LYS A 7 3.01 2.98 -10.68
N SER A 8 3.15 1.74 -11.14
CA SER A 8 2.01 0.85 -11.35
C SER A 8 1.22 0.63 -10.07
N LEU A 9 1.89 0.40 -8.94
CA LEU A 9 1.24 0.24 -7.64
C LEU A 9 0.53 1.53 -7.17
N SER A 10 1.16 2.69 -7.38
CA SER A 10 0.59 4.01 -7.06
C SER A 10 -0.64 4.32 -7.91
N ASP A 11 -0.63 3.98 -9.19
CA ASP A 11 -1.76 4.17 -10.10
C ASP A 11 -2.94 3.29 -9.65
N MET A 12 -2.69 2.02 -9.32
CA MET A 12 -3.71 1.11 -8.76
C MET A 12 -4.26 1.62 -7.43
N ALA A 13 -3.41 2.10 -6.52
CA ALA A 13 -3.84 2.62 -5.22
C ALA A 13 -4.69 3.90 -5.36
N SER A 14 -4.34 4.77 -6.30
CA SER A 14 -5.09 6.00 -6.59
C SER A 14 -6.48 5.67 -7.16
N GLU A 15 -6.56 4.67 -8.03
CA GLU A 15 -7.84 4.19 -8.57
C GLU A 15 -8.71 3.53 -7.48
N ALA A 16 -8.12 2.66 -6.65
CA ALA A 16 -8.82 2.02 -5.54
C ALA A 16 -9.34 3.06 -4.54
N HIS A 17 -8.52 4.06 -4.22
CA HIS A 17 -8.92 5.21 -3.40
C HIS A 17 -10.11 5.95 -4.00
N ALA A 18 -10.10 6.27 -5.29
CA ALA A 18 -11.20 6.97 -5.95
C ALA A 18 -12.51 6.15 -5.90
N ARG A 19 -12.42 4.83 -6.10
CA ARG A 19 -13.57 3.92 -5.98
C ARG A 19 -14.12 3.86 -4.55
N ILE A 20 -13.25 3.75 -3.55
CA ILE A 20 -13.65 3.75 -2.14
C ILE A 20 -14.27 5.08 -1.76
N GLN A 21 -13.71 6.21 -2.19
CA GLN A 21 -14.28 7.52 -1.88
C GLN A 21 -15.68 7.68 -2.47
N ALA A 22 -15.96 7.07 -3.62
CA ALA A 22 -17.28 7.07 -4.24
C ALA A 22 -18.27 6.10 -3.57
N ALA A 23 -17.81 4.94 -3.07
CA ALA A 23 -18.65 3.92 -2.45
C ALA A 23 -18.85 4.11 -0.93
N HIS A 24 -17.82 4.62 -0.24
CA HIS A 24 -17.67 4.67 1.21
C HIS A 24 -17.06 5.99 1.66
N GLU A 25 -17.87 7.05 1.61
CA GLU A 25 -17.47 8.43 1.99
C GLU A 25 -16.88 8.53 3.41
N HIS A 26 -17.19 7.55 4.28
CA HIS A 26 -16.73 7.49 5.66
C HIS A 26 -15.33 6.90 5.83
N ILE A 27 -14.85 6.03 4.93
CA ILE A 27 -13.52 5.40 5.07
C ILE A 27 -12.42 6.47 4.90
N ASN A 28 -12.52 7.33 3.87
CA ASN A 28 -11.56 8.39 3.54
C ASN A 28 -10.09 7.94 3.71
N PRO A 29 -9.62 6.96 2.94
CA PRO A 29 -8.26 6.45 3.05
C PRO A 29 -7.26 7.50 2.54
N VAL A 30 -6.06 7.56 3.11
CA VAL A 30 -4.98 8.47 2.73
C VAL A 30 -3.82 7.62 2.22
N VAL A 31 -3.49 7.76 0.93
CA VAL A 31 -2.37 7.04 0.31
C VAL A 31 -1.12 7.92 0.40
N GLU A 32 -0.07 7.43 1.05
CA GLU A 32 1.26 8.04 1.06
C GLU A 32 2.25 7.12 0.33
N VAL A 33 3.07 7.70 -0.55
CA VAL A 33 4.14 6.99 -1.27
C VAL A 33 5.48 7.59 -0.90
N ARG A 34 6.41 6.76 -0.45
CA ARG A 34 7.78 7.12 -0.06
C ARG A 34 8.78 6.38 -0.95
N GLN A 35 9.28 7.10 -1.95
CA GLN A 35 10.30 6.63 -2.90
C GLN A 35 11.74 7.02 -2.47
N GLY A 36 11.87 7.81 -1.39
CA GLY A 36 13.13 8.43 -0.97
C GLY A 36 14.05 7.56 -0.12
N MET A 37 13.65 6.33 0.21
CA MET A 37 14.43 5.43 1.08
C MET A 37 15.76 5.01 0.44
N ARG A 38 15.83 5.01 -0.91
CA ARG A 38 17.07 4.79 -1.67
C ARG A 38 18.15 5.83 -1.34
N ASN A 39 17.76 7.09 -1.14
CA ASN A 39 18.69 8.16 -0.74
C ASN A 39 19.17 8.02 0.71
N SER A 40 18.47 7.23 1.53
CA SER A 40 18.83 6.88 2.90
C SER A 40 19.53 5.52 3.01
N GLY A 41 19.88 4.88 1.89
CA GLY A 41 20.61 3.61 1.85
C GLY A 41 19.73 2.35 1.97
N ILE A 42 18.41 2.49 1.91
CA ILE A 42 17.46 1.36 1.94
C ILE A 42 16.90 1.18 0.52
N PRO A 43 17.26 0.10 -0.19
CA PRO A 43 16.85 -0.14 -1.58
C PRO A 43 15.43 -0.72 -1.62
N ALA A 44 14.46 0.07 -1.15
CA ALA A 44 13.05 -0.31 -1.12
C ALA A 44 12.17 0.92 -1.23
N ASP A 45 11.00 0.77 -1.83
CA ASP A 45 9.95 1.78 -1.85
C ASP A 45 8.82 1.38 -0.91
N VAL A 46 8.27 2.36 -0.20
CA VAL A 46 7.21 2.11 0.78
C VAL A 46 5.97 2.90 0.38
N MET A 47 4.82 2.26 0.36
CA MET A 47 3.53 2.89 0.21
C MET A 47 2.66 2.54 1.43
N THR A 48 2.00 3.52 2.02
CA THR A 48 1.09 3.30 3.14
C THR A 48 -0.29 3.82 2.79
N ILE A 49 -1.33 3.11 3.21
CA ILE A 49 -2.72 3.51 3.07
C ILE A 49 -3.30 3.63 4.48
N ASP A 50 -3.68 4.83 4.87
CA ASP A 50 -4.09 5.15 6.23
C ASP A 50 -5.57 5.54 6.29
N CYS A 51 -6.31 4.96 7.22
CA CYS A 51 -7.64 5.43 7.54
C CYS A 51 -7.60 6.13 8.90
N LEU A 52 -7.65 7.47 8.88
CA LEU A 52 -7.63 8.28 10.11
C LEU A 52 -8.86 8.01 10.99
N ARG A 53 -9.98 7.59 10.40
CA ARG A 53 -11.22 7.29 11.14
C ARG A 53 -11.09 6.02 11.97
N THR A 54 -10.58 4.93 11.37
CA THR A 54 -10.43 3.64 12.06
C THR A 54 -9.08 3.49 12.76
N ARG A 55 -8.17 4.45 12.57
CA ARG A 55 -6.78 4.42 13.05
C ARG A 55 -6.01 3.20 12.54
N ARG A 56 -6.36 2.72 11.35
CA ARG A 56 -5.75 1.56 10.69
C ARG A 56 -4.84 1.99 9.54
N ARG A 57 -3.80 1.21 9.27
CA ARG A 57 -2.80 1.43 8.23
C ARG A 57 -2.49 0.13 7.51
N ILE A 58 -2.41 0.19 6.19
CA ILE A 58 -1.91 -0.88 5.33
C ILE A 58 -0.55 -0.41 4.82
N THR A 59 0.51 -1.11 5.18
CA THR A 59 1.87 -0.82 4.71
C THR A 59 2.22 -1.78 3.59
N LEU A 60 2.76 -1.26 2.50
CA LEU A 60 3.20 -1.98 1.31
C LEU A 60 4.65 -1.61 1.04
N ILE A 61 5.53 -2.59 0.87
CA ILE A 61 6.96 -2.39 0.65
C ILE A 61 7.37 -3.17 -0.59
N LEU A 62 8.04 -2.49 -1.50
CA LEU A 62 8.67 -3.06 -2.68
C LEU A 62 10.18 -3.04 -2.47
N HIS A 63 10.81 -4.20 -2.33
CA HIS A 63 12.28 -4.28 -2.24
C HIS A 63 12.90 -4.40 -3.62
N ASP A 64 13.96 -3.62 -3.89
CA ASP A 64 14.71 -3.71 -5.16
C ASP A 64 15.40 -5.07 -5.31
N GLU A 65 15.79 -5.71 -4.20
CA GLU A 65 16.42 -7.04 -4.18
C GLU A 65 15.43 -8.19 -4.46
N GLN A 66 14.12 -7.93 -4.32
CA GLN A 66 13.04 -8.89 -4.56
C GLN A 66 12.05 -8.34 -5.59
N PRO A 67 12.50 -8.14 -6.85
CA PRO A 67 11.65 -7.58 -7.88
C PRO A 67 10.44 -8.48 -8.12
N GLY A 68 9.25 -7.88 -8.14
CA GLY A 68 8.00 -8.60 -8.34
C GLY A 68 7.39 -9.18 -7.05
N VAL A 69 7.92 -8.87 -5.87
CA VAL A 69 7.29 -9.18 -4.58
C VAL A 69 6.90 -7.87 -3.87
N VAL A 70 5.66 -7.84 -3.41
CA VAL A 70 5.12 -6.82 -2.51
C VAL A 70 5.07 -7.42 -1.12
N LEU A 71 5.86 -6.86 -0.20
CA LEU A 71 5.67 -7.11 1.22
C LEU A 71 4.53 -6.24 1.72
N TYR A 72 3.64 -6.78 2.53
CA TYR A 72 2.53 -6.02 3.07
C TYR A 72 2.25 -6.37 4.53
N GLN A 73 1.70 -5.41 5.26
CA GLN A 73 1.31 -5.58 6.65
C GLN A 73 0.09 -4.73 6.98
N PHE A 74 -0.85 -5.36 7.69
CA PHE A 74 -2.03 -4.72 8.26
C PHE A 74 -1.72 -4.31 9.70
N ILE A 75 -1.57 -3.02 9.94
CA ILE A 75 -1.25 -2.47 11.26
C ILE A 75 -2.23 -1.35 11.65
N THR A 76 -2.08 -0.82 12.86
CA THR A 76 -2.75 0.41 13.28
C THR A 76 -1.78 1.58 13.16
N ILE A 77 -2.28 2.79 13.01
CA ILE A 77 -1.45 4.01 12.91
C ILE A 77 -0.59 4.22 14.18
N GLU A 78 -1.01 3.64 15.30
CA GLU A 78 -0.29 3.66 16.58
C GLU A 78 0.81 2.60 16.70
N LYS A 79 0.76 1.54 15.89
CA LYS A 79 1.74 0.46 15.93
C LYS A 79 2.81 0.73 14.90
N GLU A 80 4.05 0.50 15.30
CA GLU A 80 5.16 0.44 14.37
C GLU A 80 5.06 -0.85 13.55
N VAL A 81 5.64 -0.81 12.35
CA VAL A 81 5.72 -1.94 11.43
C VAL A 81 6.51 -3.05 12.13
N GLY A 82 5.88 -4.21 12.32
CA GLY A 82 6.53 -5.36 12.97
C GLY A 82 7.36 -6.18 12.00
N ASP A 83 8.13 -7.15 12.51
CA ASP A 83 9.00 -8.02 11.69
C ASP A 83 8.23 -9.03 10.80
N GLU A 84 6.92 -9.22 11.04
CA GLU A 84 6.10 -10.19 10.33
C GLU A 84 5.40 -9.57 9.11
N PHE A 85 6.12 -9.51 7.99
CA PHE A 85 5.54 -9.10 6.71
C PHE A 85 4.94 -10.29 5.97
N GLN A 86 3.75 -10.08 5.41
CA GLN A 86 3.20 -10.99 4.40
C GLN A 86 3.79 -10.67 3.04
N GLN A 87 3.89 -11.67 2.16
CA GLN A 87 4.43 -11.49 0.81
C GLN A 87 3.34 -11.79 -0.22
N LEU A 88 3.26 -10.97 -1.25
CA LEU A 88 2.38 -11.18 -2.40
C LEU A 88 3.19 -10.95 -3.68
N ALA A 89 2.97 -11.75 -4.71
CA ALA A 89 3.54 -11.42 -6.02
C ALA A 89 2.91 -10.11 -6.52
N LEU A 90 3.72 -9.19 -7.03
CA LEU A 90 3.25 -7.95 -7.64
C LEU A 90 2.28 -8.23 -8.79
N ALA A 91 2.49 -9.33 -9.52
CA ALA A 91 1.58 -9.78 -10.58
C ALA A 91 0.19 -10.18 -10.07
N ASP A 92 0.07 -10.56 -8.80
CA ASP A 92 -1.20 -10.86 -8.14
C ASP A 92 -1.84 -9.62 -7.52
N MET A 93 -1.19 -8.45 -7.58
CA MET A 93 -1.73 -7.19 -7.11
C MET A 93 -2.64 -6.57 -8.17
N SER A 94 -3.78 -6.05 -7.75
CA SER A 94 -4.72 -5.35 -8.62
C SER A 94 -5.45 -4.25 -7.86
N THR A 95 -6.02 -3.30 -8.59
CA THR A 95 -6.92 -2.28 -8.04
C THR A 95 -8.05 -2.91 -7.22
N ASP A 96 -8.62 -4.02 -7.69
CA ASP A 96 -9.72 -4.71 -7.01
C ASP A 96 -9.27 -5.34 -5.68
N LYS A 97 -8.05 -5.88 -5.60
CA LYS A 97 -7.51 -6.37 -4.33
C LYS A 97 -7.24 -5.25 -3.34
N LEU A 98 -6.66 -4.13 -3.79
CA LEU A 98 -6.46 -2.97 -2.92
C LEU A 98 -7.79 -2.41 -2.43
N PHE A 99 -8.80 -2.35 -3.30
CA PHE A 99 -10.16 -1.97 -2.92
C PHE A 99 -10.73 -2.90 -1.85
N ALA A 100 -10.67 -4.22 -2.08
CA ALA A 100 -11.16 -5.21 -1.12
C ALA A 100 -10.43 -5.12 0.21
N TRP A 101 -9.11 -4.94 0.21
CA TRP A 101 -8.34 -4.75 1.44
C TRP A 101 -8.76 -3.50 2.21
N ILE A 102 -8.96 -2.38 1.53
CA ILE A 102 -9.43 -1.14 2.16
C ILE A 102 -10.85 -1.36 2.72
N GLU A 103 -11.76 -1.95 1.95
CA GLU A 103 -13.14 -2.20 2.38
C GLU A 103 -13.21 -3.16 3.57
N GLU A 104 -12.53 -4.31 3.50
CA GLU A 104 -12.52 -5.32 4.57
C GLU A 104 -11.76 -4.86 5.82
N TYR A 105 -10.67 -4.11 5.63
CA TYR A 105 -9.83 -3.68 6.74
C TYR A 105 -10.24 -2.34 7.33
N PHE A 106 -10.95 -1.46 6.62
CA PHE A 106 -11.40 -0.16 7.15
C PHE A 106 -12.91 -0.01 7.28
N GLY A 107 -13.73 -0.85 6.64
CA GLY A 107 -15.18 -0.94 6.88
C GLY A 107 -15.51 -1.58 8.22
#